data_AF-A0A6P8P1K6-F1
#
_entry.id   AF-A0A6P8P1K6-F1
#
_cell.length_a   1.000
_cell.length_b   1.000
_cell.length_c   1.000
_cell.angle_alpha   90.00
_cell.angle_beta   90.00
_cell.angle_gamma   90.00
#
_symmetry.space_group_name_H-M   'P 1'
#
loop_
_entity.id
_entity.type
_entity.pdbx_description
1 polymer ?
#
loop_
_entity_poly.entity_id
_entity_poly.type
_entity_poly.pdbx_seq_one_letter_code
_entity_poly.pdbx_strand_id
1 'polypeptide(L)'
;MKLGGISKNSISIMDGTDEGIFSWFTVNFLLERFNTHNPGSTVAALDLGGGSTQVTFSPNSIQEKGLDGHTYSVNIFSHNMSVYTHSYLGMGLMAARKEILTNGMNLDSVNPKDTIEVRSECVNPIVSTEWSYGGFNYIIKGPVNATHKLVKTQNFAGGEVDRPIVNFPECSKIIEKYVSKIKNKPEGLKDHEIYAFSYYFDRATEVGLVDPFSGGVIQVNAFQKQARDACDYPNTDQPFICLDLTFIYVLLRDGFGLEPNTKLYLYKKINGHELSWALGAAFNIIQNGF
;
A
#
# COMPACT_ATOMS: atom_id res chain seq x y z
N MET A 1 8.92 25.90 31.03
CA MET A 1 8.68 25.59 29.60
C MET A 1 7.20 25.82 29.34
N LYS A 2 6.82 26.94 28.70
CA LYS A 2 5.43 27.14 28.27
C LYS A 2 5.23 26.24 27.05
N LEU A 3 4.35 25.25 27.16
CA LEU A 3 3.81 24.58 25.97
C LEU A 3 3.17 25.69 25.13
N GLY A 4 3.70 25.91 23.91
CA GLY A 4 3.13 26.88 22.97
C GLY A 4 1.65 26.56 22.77
N GLY A 5 0.81 27.59 22.77
CA GLY A 5 -0.63 27.42 22.57
C GLY A 5 -0.90 26.80 21.19
N ILE A 6 -2.00 26.04 21.11
CA ILE A 6 -2.53 25.49 19.86
C ILE A 6 -2.80 26.66 18.90
N SER A 7 -2.03 26.76 17.81
CA SER A 7 -2.20 27.77 16.77
C SER A 7 -3.32 27.38 15.80
N LYS A 8 -3.80 28.33 14.96
CA LYS A 8 -4.85 28.07 13.96
C LYS A 8 -4.51 26.95 12.97
N ASN A 9 -3.22 26.62 12.80
CA ASN A 9 -2.75 25.57 11.88
C ASN A 9 -2.34 24.28 12.61
N SER A 10 -2.64 24.15 13.91
CA SER A 10 -2.30 22.95 14.68
C SER A 10 -3.16 21.72 14.34
N ILE A 11 -4.28 21.93 13.63
CA ILE A 11 -5.16 20.87 13.13
C ILE A 11 -5.50 21.19 11.68
N SER A 12 -5.05 20.34 10.76
CA SER A 12 -5.36 20.42 9.33
C SER A 12 -5.37 19.02 8.73
N ILE A 13 -5.92 18.91 7.51
CA ILE A 13 -5.71 17.73 6.68
C ILE A 13 -4.36 17.90 5.99
N MET A 14 -3.48 16.92 6.13
CA MET A 14 -2.17 16.93 5.49
C MET A 14 -2.31 16.68 3.99
N ASP A 15 -1.58 17.45 3.18
CA ASP A 15 -1.48 17.16 1.75
C ASP A 15 -0.68 15.88 1.53
N GLY A 16 -1.04 15.10 0.50
CA GLY A 16 -0.34 13.84 0.23
C GLY A 16 1.13 14.02 -0.16
N THR A 17 1.50 15.19 -0.71
CA THR A 17 2.89 15.58 -1.01
C THR A 17 3.69 15.69 0.28
N ASP A 18 3.14 16.42 1.28
CA ASP A 18 3.75 16.62 2.59
C ASP A 18 3.86 15.29 3.34
N GLU A 19 2.80 14.47 3.33
CA GLU A 19 2.80 13.13 3.92
C GLU A 19 3.96 12.28 3.37
N GLY A 20 4.13 12.25 2.04
CA GLY A 20 5.24 11.53 1.41
C GLY A 20 6.62 12.06 1.81
N ILE A 21 6.82 13.39 1.77
CA ILE A 21 8.09 14.03 2.15
C ILE A 21 8.44 13.74 3.62
N PHE A 22 7.47 13.88 4.52
CA PHE A 22 7.70 13.64 5.95
C PHE A 22 7.94 12.16 6.26
N SER A 23 7.23 11.26 5.58
CA SER A 23 7.48 9.82 5.66
C SER A 23 8.90 9.47 5.20
N TRP A 24 9.32 9.96 4.03
CA TRP A 24 10.67 9.74 3.51
C TRP A 24 11.76 10.35 4.40
N PHE A 25 11.53 11.55 4.93
CA PHE A 25 12.43 12.18 5.88
C PHE A 25 12.58 11.31 7.13
N THR A 26 11.48 10.82 7.69
CA THR A 26 11.47 9.97 8.88
C THR A 26 12.32 8.72 8.67
N VAL A 27 12.12 8.00 7.55
CA VAL A 27 12.88 6.79 7.23
C VAL A 27 14.38 7.11 7.13
N ASN A 28 14.75 8.12 6.35
CA ASN A 28 16.16 8.46 6.12
C ASN A 28 16.84 9.03 7.38
N PHE A 29 16.11 9.75 8.21
CA PHE A 29 16.58 10.25 9.50
C PHE A 29 16.89 9.10 10.46
N LEU A 30 15.96 8.15 10.62
CA LEU A 30 16.12 7.00 11.51
C LEU A 30 17.21 6.02 11.04
N LEU A 31 17.47 5.99 9.73
CA LEU A 31 18.56 5.22 9.11
C LEU A 31 19.87 6.01 8.99
N GLU A 32 19.92 7.24 9.50
CA GLU A 32 21.10 8.12 9.47
C GLU A 32 21.68 8.36 8.05
N ARG A 33 20.81 8.36 7.03
CA ARG A 33 21.21 8.44 5.61
C ARG A 33 21.58 9.84 5.13
N PHE A 34 21.28 10.87 5.93
CA PHE A 34 21.57 12.27 5.60
C PHE A 34 23.03 12.68 5.85
N ASN A 35 23.82 11.87 6.56
CA ASN A 35 25.19 12.21 6.97
C ASN A 35 26.16 12.47 5.80
N THR A 36 25.89 11.93 4.61
CA THR A 36 26.78 12.03 3.44
C THR A 36 26.41 13.13 2.45
N HIS A 37 25.27 13.83 2.63
CA HIS A 37 24.74 14.86 1.72
C HIS A 37 24.68 14.46 0.24
N ASN A 38 24.74 13.16 -0.06
CA ASN A 38 24.69 12.61 -1.41
C ASN A 38 23.27 12.04 -1.63
N PRO A 39 22.50 12.49 -2.63
CA PRO A 39 21.17 11.94 -2.93
C PRO A 39 21.16 10.40 -3.00
N GLY A 40 22.19 9.80 -3.60
CA GLY A 40 22.32 8.35 -3.74
C GLY A 40 22.58 7.57 -2.44
N SER A 41 22.77 8.25 -1.30
CA SER A 41 22.85 7.60 0.02
C SER A 41 21.48 7.41 0.68
N THR A 42 20.44 8.07 0.17
CA THR A 42 19.08 7.99 0.72
C THR A 42 18.33 6.77 0.18
N VAL A 43 17.33 6.33 0.93
CA VAL A 43 16.43 5.24 0.55
C VAL A 43 15.10 5.79 0.06
N ALA A 44 14.34 5.00 -0.69
CA ALA A 44 12.97 5.30 -1.05
C ALA A 44 12.00 4.91 0.06
N ALA A 45 10.91 5.66 0.19
CA ALA A 45 9.83 5.40 1.12
C ALA A 45 8.51 5.19 0.38
N LEU A 46 7.83 4.08 0.70
CA LEU A 46 6.52 3.70 0.19
C LEU A 46 5.53 3.61 1.36
N ASP A 47 4.57 4.51 1.38
CA ASP A 47 3.50 4.53 2.38
C ASP A 47 2.20 4.06 1.72
N LEU A 48 1.56 3.02 2.24
CA LEU A 48 0.24 2.59 1.78
C LEU A 48 -0.80 2.90 2.85
N GLY A 49 -1.52 3.99 2.65
CA GLY A 49 -2.64 4.40 3.48
C GLY A 49 -3.96 3.80 3.02
N GLY A 50 -5.06 4.25 3.65
CA GLY A 50 -6.41 3.81 3.29
C GLY A 50 -6.92 4.42 1.98
N GLY A 51 -6.68 5.72 1.78
CA GLY A 51 -7.20 6.48 0.63
C GLY A 51 -6.19 6.70 -0.50
N SER A 52 -4.90 6.76 -0.18
CA SER A 52 -3.79 6.98 -1.12
C SER A 52 -2.60 6.09 -0.78
N THR A 53 -1.62 6.09 -1.68
CA THR A 53 -0.27 5.58 -1.42
C THR A 53 0.74 6.61 -1.90
N GLN A 54 1.82 6.77 -1.15
CA GLN A 54 2.87 7.73 -1.43
C GLN A 54 4.14 6.99 -1.86
N VAL A 55 4.79 7.52 -2.89
CA VAL A 55 6.12 7.09 -3.33
C VAL A 55 7.04 8.30 -3.29
N THR A 56 8.10 8.20 -2.50
CA THR A 56 9.01 9.32 -2.27
C THR A 56 10.47 8.86 -2.26
N PHE A 57 11.33 9.54 -3.01
CA PHE A 57 12.78 9.27 -3.07
C PHE A 57 13.54 10.50 -3.56
N SER A 58 14.87 10.52 -3.41
CA SER A 58 15.71 11.60 -3.94
C SER A 58 16.32 11.19 -5.29
N PRO A 59 15.81 11.70 -6.43
CA PRO A 59 16.31 11.32 -7.74
C PRO A 59 17.74 11.85 -7.99
N ASN A 60 18.47 11.19 -8.88
CA ASN A 60 19.68 11.77 -9.47
C ASN A 60 19.32 12.76 -10.60
N SER A 61 20.29 13.59 -11.00
CA SER A 61 20.10 14.67 -11.98
C SER A 61 19.65 14.22 -13.39
N ILE A 62 19.84 12.93 -13.73
CA ILE A 62 19.35 12.35 -14.98
C ILE A 62 17.87 11.98 -14.85
N GLN A 63 17.49 11.35 -13.73
CA GLN A 63 16.12 10.96 -13.42
C GLN A 63 15.19 12.17 -13.29
N GLU A 64 15.65 13.29 -12.70
CA GLU A 64 14.85 14.51 -12.51
C GLU A 64 14.16 15.02 -13.79
N LYS A 65 14.80 14.85 -14.96
CA LYS A 65 14.26 15.33 -16.24
C LYS A 65 13.03 14.56 -16.72
N GLY A 66 12.80 13.34 -16.22
CA GLY A 66 11.66 12.48 -16.56
C GLY A 66 10.52 12.50 -15.54
N LEU A 67 10.67 13.25 -14.44
CA LEU A 67 9.72 13.24 -13.33
C LEU A 67 8.78 14.45 -13.40
N ASP A 68 7.65 14.28 -14.11
CA ASP A 68 6.59 15.24 -14.46
C ASP A 68 6.12 16.21 -13.35
N GLY A 69 6.96 17.14 -12.92
CA GLY A 69 6.59 18.20 -11.96
C GLY A 69 6.33 17.74 -10.53
N HIS A 70 6.68 16.49 -10.19
CA HIS A 70 6.53 15.89 -8.86
C HIS A 70 7.82 15.94 -8.04
N THR A 71 8.74 16.84 -8.40
CA THR A 71 10.04 17.01 -7.76
C THR A 71 10.07 18.32 -6.99
N TYR A 72 10.45 18.25 -5.72
CA TYR A 72 10.40 19.36 -4.78
C TYR A 72 11.77 19.57 -4.14
N SER A 73 12.13 20.83 -3.91
CA SER A 73 13.33 21.19 -3.15
C SER A 73 12.99 21.22 -1.67
N VAL A 74 13.55 20.28 -0.90
CA VAL A 74 13.30 20.13 0.55
C VAL A 74 14.55 20.53 1.31
N ASN A 75 14.41 21.37 2.33
CA ASN A 75 15.52 21.73 3.20
C ASN A 75 15.72 20.66 4.28
N ILE A 76 16.91 20.07 4.31
CA ILE A 76 17.31 19.01 5.23
C ILE A 76 18.60 19.48 5.91
N PHE A 77 18.53 19.83 7.19
CA PHE A 77 19.68 20.30 7.97
C PHE A 77 20.51 21.41 7.28
N SER A 78 19.84 22.43 6.73
CA SER A 78 20.47 23.53 5.98
C SER A 78 20.99 23.19 4.57
N HIS A 79 20.71 21.98 4.07
CA HIS A 79 20.98 21.58 2.68
C HIS A 79 19.68 21.36 1.92
N ASN A 80 19.58 21.94 0.71
CA ASN A 80 18.45 21.67 -0.15
C ASN A 80 18.69 20.37 -0.92
N MET A 81 17.76 19.43 -0.80
CA MET A 81 17.75 18.18 -1.54
C MET A 81 16.55 18.13 -2.47
N SER A 82 16.77 17.61 -3.66
CA SER A 82 15.70 17.32 -4.61
C SER A 82 15.01 16.02 -4.21
N VAL A 83 13.69 16.06 -4.08
CA VAL A 83 12.86 14.93 -3.62
C VAL A 83 11.70 14.77 -4.59
N TYR A 84 11.64 13.62 -5.25
CA TYR A 84 10.44 13.18 -5.92
C TYR A 84 9.43 12.73 -4.86
N THR A 85 8.20 13.22 -4.94
CA THR A 85 7.10 12.68 -4.15
C THR A 85 5.81 12.68 -4.97
N HIS A 86 5.06 11.60 -4.90
CA HIS A 86 3.73 11.54 -5.49
C HIS A 86 2.79 10.75 -4.58
N SER A 87 1.64 11.37 -4.27
CA SER A 87 0.50 10.71 -3.65
C SER A 87 -0.48 10.24 -4.73
N TYR A 88 -0.62 8.93 -4.87
CA TYR A 88 -1.57 8.31 -5.79
C TYR A 88 -2.93 8.18 -5.09
N LEU A 89 -3.72 9.26 -5.11
CA LEU A 89 -5.06 9.26 -4.54
C LEU A 89 -5.97 8.22 -5.22
N GLY A 90 -6.74 7.49 -4.41
CA GLY A 90 -7.55 6.36 -4.86
C GLY A 90 -6.80 5.03 -4.83
N MET A 91 -5.47 5.03 -4.90
CA MET A 91 -4.64 3.82 -4.87
C MET A 91 -4.24 3.41 -3.44
N GLY A 92 -4.91 3.95 -2.41
CA GLY A 92 -4.83 3.41 -1.05
C GLY A 92 -5.59 2.09 -0.93
N LEU A 93 -5.26 1.28 0.08
CA LEU A 93 -5.77 -0.10 0.18
C LEU A 93 -7.31 -0.16 0.22
N MET A 94 -7.95 0.71 1.01
CA MET A 94 -9.41 0.71 1.17
C MET A 94 -10.12 1.30 -0.06
N ALA A 95 -9.56 2.38 -0.61
CA ALA A 95 -10.08 3.02 -1.82
C ALA A 95 -10.01 2.08 -3.03
N ALA A 96 -8.87 1.43 -3.23
CA ALA A 96 -8.68 0.43 -4.27
C ALA A 96 -9.63 -0.75 -4.08
N ARG A 97 -9.77 -1.25 -2.85
CA ARG A 97 -10.72 -2.33 -2.55
C ARG A 97 -12.14 -2.00 -2.98
N LYS A 98 -12.63 -0.79 -2.66
CA LYS A 98 -13.96 -0.34 -3.12
C LYS A 98 -14.06 -0.44 -4.64
N GLU A 99 -13.11 0.15 -5.36
CA GLU A 99 -13.13 0.21 -6.83
C GLU A 99 -13.04 -1.17 -7.49
N ILE A 100 -12.23 -2.08 -6.93
CA ILE A 100 -12.07 -3.46 -7.40
C ILE A 100 -13.34 -4.28 -7.13
N LEU A 101 -13.90 -4.19 -5.92
CA LEU A 101 -15.11 -4.92 -5.54
C LEU A 101 -16.31 -4.50 -6.41
N THR A 102 -16.45 -3.20 -6.67
CA THR A 102 -17.58 -2.66 -7.45
C THR A 102 -17.30 -2.57 -8.95
N ASN A 103 -16.27 -3.27 -9.45
CA ASN A 103 -15.90 -3.20 -10.87
C ASN A 103 -17.09 -3.56 -11.78
N GLY A 104 -17.43 -2.66 -12.70
CA GLY A 104 -18.55 -2.83 -13.63
C GLY A 104 -19.92 -2.46 -13.08
N MET A 105 -20.03 -2.05 -11.82
CA MET A 105 -21.28 -1.53 -11.25
C MET A 105 -21.42 -0.02 -11.54
N ASN A 106 -22.65 0.43 -11.79
CA ASN A 106 -22.99 1.85 -11.76
C ASN A 106 -23.60 2.16 -10.38
N LEU A 107 -22.95 3.05 -9.63
CA LEU A 107 -23.36 3.44 -8.28
C LEU A 107 -23.93 4.87 -8.23
N ASP A 108 -24.07 5.56 -9.36
CA ASP A 108 -24.43 6.99 -9.41
C ASP A 108 -25.86 7.26 -8.91
N SER A 109 -26.73 6.25 -8.98
CA SER A 109 -28.13 6.32 -8.54
C SER A 109 -28.39 5.68 -7.19
N VAL A 110 -27.35 5.22 -6.48
CA VAL A 110 -27.51 4.51 -5.21
C VAL A 110 -27.68 5.48 -4.06
N ASN A 111 -28.75 5.30 -3.29
CA ASN A 111 -28.98 6.08 -2.08
C ASN A 111 -27.96 5.67 -1.00
N PRO A 112 -27.24 6.61 -0.37
CA PRO A 112 -26.27 6.30 0.70
C PRO A 112 -26.86 5.57 1.91
N LYS A 113 -28.18 5.59 2.10
CA LYS A 113 -28.86 4.85 3.17
C LYS A 113 -29.10 3.38 2.85
N ASP A 114 -29.04 2.99 1.58
CA ASP A 114 -29.31 1.63 1.16
C ASP A 114 -28.06 0.76 1.34
N THR A 115 -28.27 -0.51 1.68
CA THR A 115 -27.19 -1.48 1.72
C THR A 115 -26.95 -2.03 0.32
N ILE A 116 -25.71 -1.97 -0.14
CA ILE A 116 -25.32 -2.33 -1.51
C ILE A 116 -24.79 -3.76 -1.51
N GLU A 117 -25.52 -4.69 -2.13
CA GLU A 117 -24.98 -6.05 -2.36
C GLU A 117 -24.00 -6.02 -3.55
N VAL A 118 -22.79 -6.55 -3.33
CA VAL A 118 -21.73 -6.63 -4.33
C VAL A 118 -21.25 -8.07 -4.41
N ARG A 119 -21.10 -8.57 -5.64
CA ARG A 119 -20.47 -9.86 -5.92
C ARG A 119 -19.18 -9.64 -6.69
N SER A 120 -18.08 -10.14 -6.15
CA SER A 120 -16.75 -9.87 -6.72
C SER A 120 -16.00 -11.16 -7.00
N GLU A 121 -15.39 -11.23 -8.18
CA GLU A 121 -14.47 -12.30 -8.58
C GLU A 121 -13.17 -12.34 -7.75
N CYS A 122 -12.93 -11.33 -6.90
CA CYS A 122 -11.79 -11.27 -5.99
C CYS A 122 -12.11 -11.76 -4.56
N VAL A 123 -13.32 -12.25 -4.31
CA VAL A 123 -13.78 -12.71 -3.00
C VAL A 123 -14.20 -14.17 -3.08
N ASN A 124 -13.83 -14.97 -2.07
CA ASN A 124 -14.12 -16.40 -2.10
C ASN A 124 -15.65 -16.64 -2.10
N PRO A 125 -16.18 -17.58 -2.91
CA PRO A 125 -17.61 -17.88 -2.97
C PRO A 125 -18.30 -18.18 -1.63
N ILE A 126 -17.57 -18.64 -0.60
CA ILE A 126 -18.16 -18.88 0.73
C ILE A 126 -18.38 -17.61 1.55
N VAL A 127 -17.73 -16.51 1.18
CA VAL A 127 -17.75 -15.27 1.95
C VAL A 127 -19.07 -14.54 1.71
N SER A 128 -19.68 -14.09 2.80
CA SER A 128 -20.75 -13.10 2.84
C SER A 128 -20.51 -12.22 4.06
N THR A 129 -19.96 -11.02 3.87
CA THR A 129 -19.57 -10.13 4.95
C THR A 129 -20.13 -8.72 4.74
N GLU A 130 -20.45 -8.05 5.84
CA GLU A 130 -20.71 -6.61 5.83
C GLU A 130 -19.38 -5.85 5.74
N TRP A 131 -19.39 -4.73 5.02
CA TRP A 131 -18.25 -3.82 4.94
C TRP A 131 -18.75 -2.40 4.70
N SER A 132 -18.12 -1.42 5.33
CA SER A 132 -18.50 0.00 5.18
C SER A 132 -17.30 0.82 4.74
N TYR A 133 -17.52 1.69 3.76
CA TYR A 133 -16.47 2.58 3.26
C TYR A 133 -17.10 3.81 2.60
N GLY A 134 -16.49 4.98 2.79
CA GLY A 134 -16.94 6.23 2.15
C GLY A 134 -18.38 6.64 2.51
N GLY A 135 -18.90 6.22 3.66
CA GLY A 135 -20.28 6.49 4.09
C GLY A 135 -21.34 5.55 3.52
N PHE A 136 -20.95 4.53 2.76
CA PHE A 136 -21.84 3.49 2.24
C PHE A 136 -21.66 2.18 3.00
N ASN A 137 -22.75 1.40 3.08
CA ASN A 137 -22.75 0.05 3.64
C ASN A 137 -22.89 -0.97 2.50
N TYR A 138 -22.07 -2.00 2.55
CA TYR A 138 -22.01 -3.05 1.54
C TYR A 138 -22.21 -4.42 2.18
N ILE A 139 -22.86 -5.32 1.45
CA ILE A 139 -22.78 -6.76 1.69
C ILE A 139 -21.92 -7.33 0.57
N ILE A 140 -20.70 -7.74 0.91
CA ILE A 140 -19.76 -8.30 -0.06
C ILE A 140 -19.87 -9.82 -0.06
N LYS A 141 -20.06 -10.38 -1.25
CA LYS A 141 -20.16 -11.81 -1.50
C LYS A 141 -19.20 -12.23 -2.61
N GLY A 142 -18.80 -13.50 -2.59
CA GLY A 142 -18.14 -14.11 -3.74
C GLY A 142 -19.09 -14.29 -4.95
N PRO A 143 -18.55 -14.72 -6.10
CA PRO A 143 -19.33 -14.92 -7.31
C PRO A 143 -20.32 -16.09 -7.15
N VAL A 144 -21.43 -16.04 -7.88
CA VAL A 144 -22.43 -17.14 -7.88
C VAL A 144 -21.84 -18.40 -8.50
N ASN A 145 -21.11 -18.23 -9.61
CA ASN A 145 -20.43 -19.32 -10.30
C ASN A 145 -19.04 -19.51 -9.68
N ALA A 146 -18.98 -20.36 -8.66
CA ALA A 146 -17.72 -20.65 -7.98
C ALA A 146 -16.72 -21.35 -8.91
N THR A 147 -15.46 -20.97 -8.80
CA THR A 147 -14.34 -21.80 -9.30
C THR A 147 -13.97 -22.79 -8.20
N HIS A 148 -13.69 -24.03 -8.58
CA HIS A 148 -13.49 -25.14 -7.66
C HIS A 148 -12.11 -25.77 -7.84
N LYS A 149 -11.53 -26.28 -6.75
CA LYS A 149 -10.25 -26.98 -6.75
C LYS A 149 -10.33 -28.20 -5.85
N LEU A 150 -9.95 -29.35 -6.39
CA LEU A 150 -9.73 -30.57 -5.62
C LEU A 150 -8.43 -30.43 -4.84
N VAL A 151 -8.50 -30.57 -3.51
CA VAL A 151 -7.35 -30.45 -2.61
C VAL A 151 -7.23 -31.72 -1.78
N LYS A 152 -6.03 -32.29 -1.73
CA LYS A 152 -5.75 -33.43 -0.86
C LYS A 152 -5.87 -33.02 0.60
N THR A 153 -6.65 -33.75 1.37
CA THR A 153 -6.79 -33.52 2.79
C THR A 153 -5.55 -34.00 3.53
N GLN A 154 -5.12 -33.24 4.55
CA GLN A 154 -3.97 -33.61 5.39
C GLN A 154 -4.29 -34.71 6.42
N ASN A 155 -5.49 -35.29 6.38
CA ASN A 155 -5.89 -36.36 7.28
C ASN A 155 -5.30 -37.71 6.81
N PHE A 156 -5.10 -38.63 7.76
CA PHE A 156 -4.50 -39.95 7.53
C PHE A 156 -5.20 -40.80 6.46
N ALA A 157 -6.45 -40.48 6.11
CA ALA A 157 -7.24 -41.17 5.09
C ALA A 157 -6.94 -40.74 3.65
N GLY A 158 -6.22 -39.63 3.42
CA GLY A 158 -5.73 -39.22 2.10
C GLY A 158 -6.82 -38.90 1.06
N GLY A 159 -7.95 -38.33 1.48
CA GLY A 159 -9.05 -37.96 0.59
C GLY A 159 -8.78 -36.70 -0.24
N GLU A 160 -9.63 -36.46 -1.23
CA GLU A 160 -9.70 -35.19 -1.96
C GLU A 160 -10.99 -34.47 -1.56
N VAL A 161 -10.88 -33.18 -1.24
CA VAL A 161 -12.03 -32.32 -0.98
C VAL A 161 -12.11 -31.30 -2.08
N ASP A 162 -13.28 -31.23 -2.69
CA ASP A 162 -13.62 -30.13 -3.58
C ASP A 162 -13.94 -28.88 -2.75
N ARG A 163 -13.25 -27.77 -3.03
CA ARG A 163 -13.51 -26.51 -2.34
C ARG A 163 -13.60 -25.34 -3.33
N PRO A 164 -14.48 -24.36 -3.06
CA PRO A 164 -14.52 -23.13 -3.83
C PRO A 164 -13.27 -22.28 -3.56
N ILE A 165 -12.73 -21.70 -4.63
CA ILE A 165 -11.56 -20.83 -4.61
C ILE A 165 -11.87 -19.52 -5.33
N VAL A 166 -11.04 -18.50 -5.09
CA VAL A 166 -11.03 -17.29 -5.90
C VAL A 166 -10.31 -17.59 -7.22
N ASN A 167 -10.90 -17.21 -8.35
CA ASN A 167 -10.24 -17.31 -9.65
C ASN A 167 -9.14 -16.23 -9.75
N PHE A 168 -7.93 -16.58 -9.32
CA PHE A 168 -6.80 -15.65 -9.26
C PHE A 168 -6.55 -14.91 -10.60
N PRO A 169 -6.51 -15.57 -11.77
CA PRO A 169 -6.39 -14.87 -13.05
C PRO A 169 -7.45 -13.78 -13.31
N GLU A 170 -8.73 -14.07 -13.03
CA GLU A 170 -9.80 -13.09 -13.28
C GLU A 170 -9.73 -11.92 -12.27
N CYS A 171 -9.47 -12.22 -11.00
CA CYS A 171 -9.24 -11.18 -10.01
C CYS A 171 -8.03 -10.29 -10.37
N SER A 172 -6.90 -10.91 -10.73
CA SER A 172 -5.68 -10.20 -11.15
C SER A 172 -5.97 -9.29 -12.33
N LYS A 173 -6.75 -9.73 -13.33
CA LYS A 173 -7.11 -8.93 -14.50
C LYS A 173 -7.95 -7.69 -14.14
N ILE A 174 -8.89 -7.81 -13.20
CA ILE A 174 -9.67 -6.66 -12.70
C ILE A 174 -8.74 -5.64 -12.03
N ILE A 175 -7.82 -6.13 -11.21
CA ILE A 175 -6.85 -5.31 -10.48
C ILE A 175 -5.84 -4.65 -11.43
N GLU A 176 -5.33 -5.38 -12.42
CA GLU A 176 -4.43 -4.87 -13.46
C GLU A 176 -5.08 -3.74 -14.26
N LYS A 177 -6.36 -3.89 -14.63
CA LYS A 177 -7.15 -2.83 -15.28
C LYS A 177 -7.35 -1.61 -14.37
N TYR A 178 -7.48 -1.82 -13.07
CA TYR A 178 -7.60 -0.72 -12.12
C TYR A 178 -6.27 0.03 -11.96
N VAL A 179 -5.18 -0.69 -11.74
CA VAL A 179 -3.82 -0.14 -11.57
C VAL A 179 -3.30 0.50 -12.85
N SER A 180 -3.72 0.05 -14.04
CA SER A 180 -3.35 0.69 -15.31
C SER A 180 -3.85 2.13 -15.46
N LYS A 181 -4.70 2.63 -14.54
CA LYS A 181 -5.09 4.05 -14.45
C LYS A 181 -3.93 4.95 -13.98
N ILE A 182 -2.89 4.39 -13.36
CA ILE A 182 -1.67 5.12 -12.97
C ILE A 182 -0.93 5.57 -14.24
N LYS A 183 -0.84 6.89 -14.43
CA LYS A 183 -0.14 7.50 -15.58
C LYS A 183 1.32 7.83 -15.27
N ASN A 184 1.57 8.47 -14.13
CA ASN A 184 2.89 8.97 -13.76
C ASN A 184 3.62 7.91 -12.91
N LYS A 185 4.27 6.96 -13.57
CA LYS A 185 5.06 5.93 -12.87
C LYS A 185 6.29 6.58 -12.20
N PRO A 186 6.73 6.08 -11.04
CA PRO A 186 7.89 6.62 -10.33
C PRO A 186 9.20 6.15 -10.96
N GLU A 187 9.60 6.78 -12.07
CA GLU A 187 10.84 6.42 -12.78
C GLU A 187 12.07 6.60 -11.88
N GLY A 188 12.95 5.60 -11.84
CA GLY A 188 14.13 5.62 -10.97
C GLY A 188 13.92 5.07 -9.56
N LEU A 189 12.68 4.74 -9.17
CA LEU A 189 12.40 4.08 -7.88
C LEU A 189 13.24 2.80 -7.70
N LYS A 190 13.35 1.99 -8.76
CA LYS A 190 14.11 0.73 -8.77
C LYS A 190 15.61 0.86 -8.45
N ASP A 191 16.15 2.07 -8.55
CA ASP A 191 17.57 2.35 -8.31
C ASP A 191 17.86 2.59 -6.82
N HIS A 192 16.84 2.50 -5.95
CA HIS A 192 16.93 2.78 -4.52
C HIS A 192 16.70 1.52 -3.67
N GLU A 193 17.25 1.51 -2.46
CA GLU A 193 16.75 0.63 -1.40
C GLU A 193 15.34 1.11 -0.99
N ILE A 194 14.36 0.19 -0.90
CA ILE A 194 12.95 0.56 -0.76
C ILE A 194 12.41 0.12 0.61
N TYR A 195 12.04 1.09 1.44
CA TYR A 195 11.31 0.86 2.69
C TYR A 195 9.82 1.07 2.46
N ALA A 196 9.03 0.05 2.77
CA ALA A 196 7.58 0.08 2.65
C ALA A 196 6.93 -0.20 4.01
N PHE A 197 5.89 0.55 4.36
CA PHE A 197 5.26 0.48 5.68
C PHE A 197 3.75 0.73 5.58
N SER A 198 3.09 0.93 6.72
CA SER A 198 1.63 0.99 6.83
C SER A 198 0.99 -0.30 6.28
N TYR A 199 -0.01 -0.23 5.39
CA TYR A 199 -0.68 -1.45 4.92
C TYR A 199 0.21 -2.43 4.16
N TYR A 200 1.35 -2.00 3.59
CA TYR A 200 2.33 -2.95 3.05
C TYR A 200 2.87 -3.88 4.14
N PHE A 201 3.19 -3.31 5.30
CA PHE A 201 3.65 -4.07 6.47
C PHE A 201 2.53 -4.90 7.07
N ASP A 202 1.35 -4.31 7.28
CA ASP A 202 0.22 -5.00 7.92
C ASP A 202 -0.18 -6.26 7.14
N ARG A 203 -0.40 -6.15 5.82
CA ARG A 203 -0.74 -7.31 4.97
C ARG A 203 0.37 -8.35 4.96
N ALA A 204 1.64 -7.94 4.97
CA ALA A 204 2.76 -8.88 5.02
C ALA A 204 2.81 -9.66 6.34
N THR A 205 2.55 -9.00 7.48
CA THR A 205 2.51 -9.68 8.80
C THR A 205 1.34 -10.65 8.92
N GLU A 206 0.16 -10.29 8.40
CA GLU A 206 -1.05 -11.12 8.47
C GLU A 206 -0.90 -12.47 7.77
N VAL A 207 -0.04 -12.55 6.75
CA VAL A 207 0.28 -13.80 6.03
C VAL A 207 1.67 -14.33 6.33
N GLY A 208 2.31 -13.82 7.39
CA GLY A 208 3.58 -14.34 7.90
C GLY A 208 4.78 -14.15 6.96
N LEU A 209 4.76 -13.13 6.09
CA LEU A 209 5.92 -12.78 5.26
C LEU A 209 7.04 -12.13 6.07
N VAL A 210 6.69 -11.41 7.13
CA VAL A 210 7.63 -10.75 8.04
C VAL A 210 7.16 -10.87 9.48
N ASP A 211 8.10 -10.77 10.42
CA ASP A 211 7.78 -10.78 11.85
C ASP A 211 7.07 -9.47 12.26
N PRO A 212 5.98 -9.53 13.03
CA PRO A 212 5.22 -8.33 13.41
C PRO A 212 5.95 -7.38 14.35
N PHE A 213 7.05 -7.82 15.00
CA PHE A 213 7.84 -7.01 15.92
C PHE A 213 9.14 -6.51 15.28
N SER A 214 9.88 -7.40 14.62
CA SER A 214 11.19 -7.06 14.01
C SER A 214 11.11 -6.67 12.55
N GLY A 215 9.99 -6.91 11.87
CA GLY A 215 9.88 -6.73 10.42
C GLY A 215 10.75 -7.71 9.64
N GLY A 216 11.09 -7.35 8.41
CA GLY A 216 11.94 -8.17 7.55
C GLY A 216 12.12 -7.63 6.15
N VAL A 217 12.90 -8.36 5.35
CA VAL A 217 13.16 -8.04 3.94
C VAL A 217 12.58 -9.15 3.08
N ILE A 218 11.72 -8.79 2.13
CA ILE A 218 11.10 -9.71 1.18
C ILE A 218 11.38 -9.28 -0.24
N GLN A 219 11.04 -10.13 -1.21
CA GLN A 219 10.96 -9.77 -2.62
C GLN A 219 9.51 -9.46 -3.01
N VAL A 220 9.30 -8.61 -4.02
CA VAL A 220 7.95 -8.29 -4.55
C VAL A 220 7.15 -9.56 -4.90
N ASN A 221 7.79 -10.58 -5.47
CA ASN A 221 7.16 -11.87 -5.80
C ASN A 221 6.60 -12.64 -4.58
N ALA A 222 7.05 -12.33 -3.36
CA ALA A 222 6.55 -12.97 -2.15
C ALA A 222 5.08 -12.59 -1.90
N PHE A 223 4.68 -11.34 -2.21
CA PHE A 223 3.27 -10.94 -2.21
C PHE A 223 2.47 -11.71 -3.25
N GLN A 224 3.00 -11.95 -4.46
CA GLN A 224 2.31 -12.75 -5.47
C GLN A 224 2.05 -14.18 -5.00
N LYS A 225 3.06 -14.80 -4.39
CA LYS A 225 2.95 -16.17 -3.87
C LYS A 225 1.86 -16.24 -2.79
N GLN A 226 1.91 -15.33 -1.82
CA GLN A 226 0.90 -15.30 -0.76
C GLN A 226 -0.49 -14.93 -1.28
N ALA A 227 -0.59 -14.07 -2.28
CA ALA A 227 -1.87 -13.77 -2.93
C ALA A 227 -2.48 -15.04 -3.52
N ARG A 228 -1.71 -15.85 -4.26
CA ARG A 228 -2.19 -17.14 -4.80
C ARG A 228 -2.62 -18.10 -3.70
N ASP A 229 -1.81 -18.24 -2.66
CA ASP A 229 -2.11 -19.11 -1.52
C ASP A 229 -3.40 -18.67 -0.79
N ALA A 230 -3.56 -17.36 -0.58
CA ALA A 230 -4.75 -16.74 0.00
C ALA A 230 -6.00 -16.90 -0.88
N CYS A 231 -5.88 -16.80 -2.20
CA CYS A 231 -7.00 -16.98 -3.13
C CYS A 231 -7.46 -18.44 -3.21
N ASP A 232 -6.54 -19.39 -3.00
CA ASP A 232 -6.82 -20.82 -2.98
C ASP A 232 -7.46 -21.28 -1.66
N TYR A 233 -7.30 -20.56 -0.55
CA TYR A 233 -7.78 -20.96 0.77
C TYR A 233 -9.00 -20.14 1.22
N PRO A 234 -10.17 -20.78 1.45
CA PRO A 234 -11.33 -20.08 1.98
C PRO A 234 -11.08 -19.58 3.41
N ASN A 235 -11.20 -18.27 3.62
CA ASN A 235 -11.03 -17.64 4.94
C ASN A 235 -12.09 -16.55 5.14
N THR A 236 -13.04 -16.80 6.04
CA THR A 236 -14.10 -15.84 6.38
C THR A 236 -13.65 -14.77 7.36
N ASP A 237 -12.58 -15.02 8.13
CA ASP A 237 -12.05 -14.07 9.12
C ASP A 237 -11.21 -12.97 8.44
N GLN A 238 -10.61 -13.28 7.29
CA GLN A 238 -9.90 -12.33 6.44
C GLN A 238 -10.47 -12.35 5.01
N PRO A 239 -11.71 -11.86 4.80
CA PRO A 239 -12.45 -12.04 3.55
C PRO A 239 -11.81 -11.35 2.33
N PHE A 240 -10.92 -10.39 2.56
CA PHE A 240 -10.30 -9.57 1.50
C PHE A 240 -8.81 -9.83 1.29
N ILE A 241 -8.19 -10.78 2.02
CA ILE A 241 -6.73 -10.93 1.99
C ILE A 241 -6.19 -11.35 0.61
N CYS A 242 -6.91 -12.20 -0.13
CA CYS A 242 -6.62 -12.51 -1.53
C CYS A 242 -6.62 -11.25 -2.41
N LEU A 243 -7.65 -10.41 -2.32
CA LEU A 243 -7.78 -9.15 -3.06
C LEU A 243 -6.62 -8.21 -2.70
N ASP A 244 -6.41 -7.96 -1.41
CA ASP A 244 -5.44 -6.99 -0.90
C ASP A 244 -4.01 -7.34 -1.33
N LEU A 245 -3.61 -8.61 -1.20
CA LEU A 245 -2.26 -9.06 -1.59
C LEU A 245 -2.09 -9.03 -3.11
N THR A 246 -3.13 -9.37 -3.86
CA THR A 246 -3.10 -9.27 -5.33
C THR A 246 -2.97 -7.80 -5.74
N PHE A 247 -3.69 -6.90 -5.10
CA PHE A 247 -3.59 -5.45 -5.33
C PHE A 247 -2.19 -4.94 -5.02
N ILE A 248 -1.62 -5.26 -3.86
CA ILE A 248 -0.26 -4.85 -3.49
C ILE A 248 0.76 -5.32 -4.52
N TYR A 249 0.70 -6.60 -4.93
CA TYR A 249 1.62 -7.13 -5.92
C TYR A 249 1.50 -6.42 -7.27
N VAL A 250 0.27 -6.25 -7.78
CA VAL A 250 0.02 -5.58 -9.07
C VAL A 250 0.39 -4.09 -9.01
N LEU A 251 0.11 -3.41 -7.90
CA LEU A 251 0.50 -2.01 -7.68
C LEU A 251 2.02 -1.85 -7.74
N LEU A 252 2.77 -2.69 -7.02
CA LEU A 252 4.24 -2.64 -7.00
C LEU A 252 4.84 -2.97 -8.38
N ARG A 253 4.34 -4.02 -9.05
CA ARG A 253 4.85 -4.49 -10.34
C ARG A 253 4.44 -3.58 -11.48
N ASP A 254 3.14 -3.38 -11.68
CA ASP A 254 2.60 -2.72 -12.87
C ASP A 254 2.44 -1.22 -12.68
N GLY A 255 2.02 -0.81 -11.47
CA GLY A 255 1.87 0.59 -11.09
C GLY A 255 3.21 1.29 -10.94
N PHE A 256 4.12 0.69 -10.17
CA PHE A 256 5.42 1.29 -9.85
C PHE A 256 6.59 0.76 -10.65
N GLY A 257 6.39 -0.28 -11.47
CA GLY A 257 7.44 -0.80 -12.36
C GLY A 257 8.54 -1.56 -11.64
N LEU A 258 8.26 -2.11 -10.45
CA LEU A 258 9.24 -2.91 -9.71
C LEU A 258 9.30 -4.34 -10.25
N GLU A 259 10.52 -4.83 -10.45
CA GLU A 259 10.76 -6.21 -10.85
C GLU A 259 10.37 -7.19 -9.73
N PRO A 260 9.94 -8.43 -10.05
CA PRO A 260 9.52 -9.41 -9.04
C PRO A 260 10.59 -9.76 -7.99
N ASN A 261 11.87 -9.61 -8.32
CA ASN A 261 13.00 -9.87 -7.42
C ASN A 261 13.46 -8.63 -6.63
N THR A 262 12.84 -7.46 -6.86
CA THR A 262 13.12 -6.22 -6.10
C THR A 262 12.88 -6.46 -4.62
N LYS A 263 13.83 -6.04 -3.78
CA LYS A 263 13.74 -6.18 -2.33
C LYS A 263 12.91 -5.05 -1.72
N LEU A 264 12.06 -5.40 -0.77
CA LEU A 264 11.27 -4.48 0.04
C LEU A 264 11.61 -4.69 1.51
N TYR A 265 11.89 -3.58 2.19
CA TYR A 265 12.21 -3.52 3.61
C TYR A 265 10.93 -3.13 4.35
N LEU A 266 10.33 -4.10 5.04
CA LEU A 266 9.05 -3.95 5.71
C LEU A 266 9.27 -3.88 7.22
N TYR A 267 9.16 -2.68 7.78
CA TYR A 267 9.39 -2.43 9.21
C TYR A 267 8.31 -1.51 9.76
N LYS A 268 7.81 -1.82 10.96
CA LYS A 268 6.95 -0.92 11.72
C LYS A 268 7.75 0.13 12.49
N LYS A 269 8.93 -0.25 12.98
CA LYS A 269 9.81 0.61 13.77
C LYS A 269 11.27 0.47 13.37
N ILE A 270 12.02 1.57 13.45
CA ILE A 270 13.49 1.58 13.43
C ILE A 270 13.95 2.23 14.73
N ASN A 271 14.85 1.57 15.46
CA ASN A 271 15.38 2.03 16.75
C ASN A 271 14.30 2.43 17.77
N GLY A 272 13.17 1.71 17.78
CA GLY A 272 12.05 1.97 18.70
C GLY A 272 11.07 3.06 18.25
N HIS A 273 11.37 3.78 17.16
CA HIS A 273 10.53 4.83 16.58
C HIS A 273 9.71 4.31 15.41
N GLU A 274 8.44 4.71 15.34
CA GLU A 274 7.50 4.28 14.30
C GLU A 274 7.81 4.91 12.94
N LEU A 275 7.72 4.09 11.88
CA LEU A 275 7.78 4.58 10.50
C LEU A 275 6.41 5.16 10.14
N SER A 276 6.34 6.49 10.10
CA SER A 276 5.19 7.26 9.67
C SER A 276 5.65 8.67 9.30
N TRP A 277 4.75 9.51 8.79
CA TRP A 277 5.01 10.92 8.54
C TRP A 277 5.24 11.76 9.82
N ALA A 278 4.86 11.26 10.99
CA ALA A 278 4.76 12.08 12.21
C ALA A 278 6.09 12.70 12.66
N LEU A 279 7.20 11.96 12.60
CA LEU A 279 8.52 12.46 13.01
C LEU A 279 9.01 13.57 12.05
N GLY A 280 8.84 13.37 10.75
CA GLY A 280 9.18 14.36 9.72
C GLY A 280 8.37 15.64 9.86
N ALA A 281 7.06 15.54 10.10
CA ALA A 281 6.20 16.69 10.38
C ALA A 281 6.67 17.46 11.62
N ALA A 282 6.97 16.75 12.72
CA ALA A 282 7.47 17.38 13.94
C ALA A 282 8.78 18.14 13.71
N PHE A 283 9.71 17.55 12.94
CA PHE A 283 10.97 18.20 12.59
C PHE A 283 10.75 19.47 11.75
N ASN A 284 9.88 19.40 10.75
CA ASN A 284 9.53 20.53 9.90
C ASN A 284 8.94 21.72 10.69
N ILE A 285 8.08 21.44 11.68
CA ILE A 285 7.51 22.47 12.57
C ILE A 285 8.61 23.12 13.42
N ILE A 286 9.54 22.33 13.98
CA ILE A 286 10.64 22.85 14.80
C ILE A 286 11.57 23.73 13.96
N GLN A 287 11.85 23.35 12.72
CA GLN A 287 12.80 24.04 11.86
C GLN A 287 12.25 25.36 11.31
N ASN A 288 10.95 25.43 11.01
CA ASN A 288 10.30 26.59 10.41
C ASN A 288 9.60 27.52 11.43
N GLY A 289 9.51 27.12 12.69
CA GLY A 289 8.78 27.86 13.73
C GLY A 289 7.26 27.66 13.67
N PHE A 290 6.57 28.10 14.72
CA PHE A 290 5.10 28.05 14.83
C PHE A 290 4.40 29.15 14.03
#